data_AF-A0A6S7I8R5-F1
#
_entry.id   AF-A0A6S7I8R5-F1
#
_cell.length_a   1.000
_cell.length_b   1.000
_cell.length_c   1.000
_cell.angle_alpha   90.00
_cell.angle_beta   90.00
_cell.angle_gamma   90.00
#
_symmetry.space_group_name_H-M   'P 1'
#
loop_
_entity.id
_entity.type
_entity.pdbx_description
1 polymer ?
#
loop_
_entity_poly.entity_id
_entity_poly.type
_entity_poly.pdbx_seq_one_letter_code
_entity_poly.pdbx_strand_id
1 'polypeptide(L)'
;NHTIAIIKGHESYELLKSSCSTIFEQVNKLVKDKSIEVNGISIPVELYLGGDYKFLLLMMGMKGATSDYACIWCKVHKKDRCDVSKHQDFYWENLTRSIEDIFQCALKRNYSCEYKPLLNIPLCNVVLDELHLMLRVTDKLTKNLVINAIENDRRENLNKRPMDRSNKNLDALIKCIRSCGISFNVWEKAEEDCRGGLYDFTSLMGSDKRLLLKTLPSKLATILPDNTSGTIVRLWQAVNWVNLFLSMNGKNLGYEPARITPYMHAMVYHVPRFMQKHEGIKKFTGQGVEKLNDDCRRVHLQRSNKWDAPKDVLLVGKRVEHLSDCERLTRPYQKRNTDYWDNTIKDSRSKRPRVSTQINEEPEVDLESLTASQMKQKLKELGILTKLRRLQKLKELLRESLQNKENQPNNI
;
A
#
# COMPACT_ATOMS: atom_id res chain seq x y z
N ASN A 1 -9.44 8.72 16.34
CA ASN A 1 -9.81 7.81 15.24
C ASN A 1 -10.77 6.77 15.76
N HIS A 2 -11.92 6.61 15.11
CA HIS A 2 -12.93 5.62 15.47
C HIS A 2 -13.03 4.59 14.35
N THR A 3 -13.01 3.30 14.72
CA THR A 3 -13.15 2.20 13.76
C THR A 3 -14.62 2.03 13.41
N ILE A 4 -14.97 2.25 12.13
CA ILE A 4 -16.33 2.12 11.63
C ILE A 4 -16.61 0.68 11.15
N ALA A 5 -15.61 0.03 10.55
CA ALA A 5 -15.73 -1.34 10.04
C ALA A 5 -14.40 -2.09 10.15
N ILE A 6 -14.50 -3.42 10.28
CA ILE A 6 -13.36 -4.35 10.15
C ILE A 6 -13.76 -5.42 9.15
N ILE A 7 -12.98 -5.54 8.09
CA ILE A 7 -13.22 -6.49 7.01
C ILE A 7 -12.12 -7.54 7.03
N LYS A 8 -12.51 -8.81 6.96
CA LYS A 8 -11.59 -9.94 6.80
C LYS A 8 -11.61 -10.36 5.34
N GLY A 9 -10.48 -10.26 4.64
CA GLY A 9 -10.35 -10.72 3.25
C GLY A 9 -9.21 -10.03 2.50
N HIS A 10 -9.05 -10.39 1.23
CA HIS A 10 -8.12 -9.70 0.35
C HIS A 10 -8.70 -8.35 -0.09
N GLU A 11 -7.89 -7.30 -0.04
CA GLU A 11 -8.29 -5.95 -0.42
C GLU A 11 -8.66 -5.88 -1.92
N SER A 12 -9.96 -5.95 -2.21
CA SER A 12 -10.54 -5.83 -3.56
C SER A 12 -11.74 -4.88 -3.57
N TYR A 13 -12.07 -4.38 -4.76
CA TYR A 13 -13.21 -3.48 -4.96
C TYR A 13 -14.53 -4.14 -4.57
N GLU A 14 -14.74 -5.38 -4.99
CA GLU A 14 -15.94 -6.18 -4.76
C GLU A 14 -16.13 -6.47 -3.28
N LEU A 15 -15.04 -6.78 -2.57
CA LEU A 15 -15.07 -7.02 -1.13
C LEU A 15 -15.48 -5.75 -0.37
N LEU A 16 -14.87 -4.61 -0.68
CA LEU A 16 -15.23 -3.33 -0.08
C LEU A 16 -16.68 -2.98 -0.38
N LYS A 17 -17.10 -3.08 -1.65
CA LYS A 17 -18.45 -2.76 -2.11
C LYS A 17 -19.52 -3.56 -1.37
N SER A 18 -19.31 -4.87 -1.24
CA SER A 18 -20.26 -5.79 -0.60
C SER A 18 -20.25 -5.65 0.92
N SER A 19 -19.07 -5.56 1.54
CA SER A 19 -18.92 -5.51 3.00
C SER A 19 -19.35 -4.18 3.61
N CYS A 20 -19.23 -3.08 2.86
CA CYS A 20 -19.53 -1.73 3.33
C CYS A 20 -20.65 -1.04 2.56
N SER A 21 -21.51 -1.78 1.85
CA SER A 21 -22.59 -1.21 1.02
C SER A 21 -23.43 -0.19 1.78
N THR A 22 -23.97 -0.55 2.95
CA THR A 22 -24.79 0.32 3.78
C THR A 22 -24.02 1.55 4.27
N ILE A 23 -22.74 1.39 4.62
CA ILE A 23 -21.88 2.50 5.05
C ILE A 23 -21.69 3.48 3.88
N PHE A 24 -21.38 2.97 2.69
CA PHE A 24 -21.17 3.80 1.52
C PHE A 24 -22.44 4.51 1.08
N GLU A 25 -23.60 3.87 1.16
CA GLU A 25 -24.89 4.51 0.90
C GLU A 25 -25.14 5.68 1.86
N GLN A 26 -24.92 5.47 3.17
CA GLN A 26 -25.06 6.53 4.17
C GLN A 26 -24.08 7.68 3.95
N VAL A 27 -22.81 7.37 3.68
CA VAL A 27 -21.78 8.38 3.39
C VAL A 27 -22.14 9.15 2.13
N ASN A 28 -22.56 8.48 1.06
CA ASN A 28 -22.96 9.14 -0.18
C ASN A 28 -24.20 10.02 -0.01
N LYS A 29 -25.14 9.62 0.83
CA LYS A 29 -26.27 10.48 1.22
C LYS A 29 -25.79 11.72 1.95
N LEU A 30 -24.89 11.59 2.94
CA LEU A 30 -24.32 12.74 3.66
C LEU A 30 -23.52 13.68 2.74
N VAL A 31 -22.77 13.15 1.77
CA VAL A 31 -22.09 13.96 0.75
C VAL A 31 -23.07 14.79 -0.07
N LYS A 32 -24.25 14.21 -0.40
CA LYS A 32 -25.30 14.89 -1.14
C LYS A 32 -26.02 15.94 -0.30
N ASP A 33 -26.41 15.58 0.91
CA ASP A 33 -27.23 16.40 1.81
C ASP A 33 -26.41 17.53 2.47
N LYS A 34 -25.07 17.36 2.54
CA LYS A 34 -24.09 18.32 3.09
C LYS A 34 -24.36 18.80 4.51
N SER A 35 -25.28 18.15 5.21
CA SER A 35 -25.70 18.49 6.56
C SER A 35 -26.24 17.27 7.28
N ILE A 36 -26.21 17.33 8.61
CA ILE A 36 -26.82 16.35 9.50
C ILE A 36 -27.61 17.08 10.57
N GLU A 37 -28.78 16.56 10.92
CA GLU A 37 -29.59 17.12 11.99
C GLU A 37 -29.24 16.44 13.33
N VAL A 38 -28.91 17.24 14.34
CA VAL A 38 -28.62 16.77 15.70
C VAL A 38 -29.41 17.64 16.67
N ASN A 39 -30.32 17.04 17.43
CA ASN A 39 -31.19 17.74 18.40
C ASN A 39 -31.96 18.93 17.78
N GLY A 40 -32.47 18.78 16.55
CA GLY A 40 -33.18 19.84 15.84
C GLY A 40 -32.28 20.93 15.21
N ILE A 41 -30.95 20.81 15.35
CA ILE A 41 -29.98 21.74 14.77
C ILE A 41 -29.38 21.10 13.52
N SER A 42 -29.53 21.77 12.37
CA SER A 42 -28.85 21.37 11.14
C SER A 42 -27.39 21.81 11.18
N ILE A 43 -26.49 20.82 11.15
CA ILE A 43 -25.04 21.00 11.20
C ILE A 43 -24.49 20.71 9.81
N PRO A 44 -23.79 21.67 9.15
CA PRO A 44 -23.14 21.41 7.87
C PRO A 44 -21.99 20.42 8.04
N VAL A 45 -21.89 19.47 7.12
CA VAL A 45 -20.86 18.43 7.13
C VAL A 45 -20.13 18.41 5.80
N GLU A 46 -18.80 18.46 5.87
CA GLU A 46 -17.93 18.22 4.74
C GLU A 46 -17.11 16.94 4.97
N LEU A 47 -17.16 16.03 4.00
CA LEU A 47 -16.48 14.74 4.08
C LEU A 47 -15.21 14.72 3.24
N TYR A 48 -14.21 14.05 3.78
CA TYR A 48 -12.89 13.89 3.20
C TYR A 48 -12.54 12.41 3.16
N LEU A 49 -11.90 11.98 2.06
CA LEU A 49 -11.39 10.62 1.92
C LEU A 49 -9.86 10.68 1.94
N GLY A 50 -9.27 10.11 2.97
CA GLY A 50 -7.82 9.94 3.10
C GLY A 50 -7.43 8.47 3.14
N GLY A 51 -6.24 8.16 2.64
CA GLY A 51 -5.69 6.82 2.69
C GLY A 51 -4.43 6.67 1.85
N ASP A 52 -3.85 5.47 1.88
CA ASP A 52 -2.80 5.12 0.93
C ASP A 52 -3.34 5.10 -0.51
N TYR A 53 -2.45 5.22 -1.49
CA TYR A 53 -2.90 5.38 -2.87
C TYR A 53 -3.58 4.14 -3.45
N LYS A 54 -3.20 2.94 -3.02
CA LYS A 54 -3.82 1.70 -3.50
C LYS A 54 -5.28 1.66 -3.02
N PHE A 55 -5.49 1.95 -1.74
CA PHE A 55 -6.82 2.08 -1.16
C PHE A 55 -7.65 3.15 -1.88
N LEU A 56 -7.08 4.35 -2.12
CA LEU A 56 -7.80 5.42 -2.81
C LEU A 56 -8.17 5.05 -4.26
N LEU A 57 -7.30 4.35 -5.00
CA LEU A 57 -7.62 3.85 -6.33
C LEU A 57 -8.78 2.85 -6.30
N LEU A 58 -8.79 1.93 -5.33
CA LEU A 58 -9.90 1.00 -5.13
C LEU A 58 -11.20 1.74 -4.81
N MET A 59 -11.18 2.70 -3.89
CA MET A 59 -12.35 3.50 -3.54
C MET A 59 -12.92 4.29 -4.74
N MET A 60 -12.06 4.70 -5.67
CA MET A 60 -12.46 5.38 -6.91
C MET A 60 -12.77 4.42 -8.07
N GLY A 61 -12.67 3.10 -7.87
CA GLY A 61 -12.93 2.10 -8.91
C GLY A 61 -11.90 2.11 -10.05
N MET A 62 -10.67 2.51 -9.77
CA MET A 62 -9.60 2.63 -10.75
C MET A 62 -8.63 1.44 -10.67
N LYS A 63 -7.97 1.14 -11.80
CA LYS A 63 -6.87 0.17 -11.85
C LYS A 63 -5.69 0.66 -11.01
N GLY A 64 -4.83 -0.29 -10.61
CA GLY A 64 -3.68 -0.04 -9.75
C GLY A 64 -2.69 1.01 -10.27
N ALA A 65 -1.76 1.41 -9.40
CA ALA A 65 -0.79 2.49 -9.63
C ALA A 65 0.16 2.27 -10.84
N THR A 66 0.25 1.05 -11.35
CA THR A 66 1.04 0.67 -12.54
C THR A 66 0.32 0.95 -13.86
N SER A 67 -0.98 1.28 -13.81
CA SER A 67 -1.77 1.57 -14.98
C SER A 67 -1.34 2.86 -15.69
N ASP A 68 -1.70 2.94 -16.98
CA ASP A 68 -1.35 4.04 -17.86
C ASP A 68 -1.91 5.37 -17.36
N TYR A 69 -3.13 5.37 -16.82
CA TYR A 69 -3.82 6.57 -16.35
C TYR A 69 -4.12 6.50 -14.84
N ALA A 70 -3.11 6.07 -14.07
CA ALA A 70 -3.25 5.86 -12.64
C ALA A 70 -3.49 7.11 -11.79
N CYS A 71 -3.41 8.34 -12.33
CA CYS A 71 -3.64 9.56 -11.53
C CYS A 71 -5.13 9.73 -11.21
N ILE A 72 -5.46 9.91 -9.93
CA ILE A 72 -6.84 10.09 -9.45
C ILE A 72 -7.40 11.46 -9.86
N TRP A 73 -6.57 12.50 -9.87
CA TRP A 73 -7.03 13.89 -10.07
C TRP A 73 -6.95 14.36 -11.52
N CYS A 74 -6.12 13.74 -12.37
CA CYS A 74 -6.04 14.11 -13.78
C CYS A 74 -5.88 12.91 -14.73
N LYS A 75 -6.14 13.12 -16.02
CA LYS A 75 -6.07 12.10 -17.09
C LYS A 75 -4.66 12.01 -17.73
N VAL A 76 -3.60 12.31 -16.97
CA VAL A 76 -2.21 12.19 -17.47
C VAL A 76 -1.86 10.73 -17.76
N HIS A 77 -1.25 10.48 -18.91
CA HIS A 77 -0.72 9.17 -19.28
C HIS A 77 0.65 8.93 -18.62
N LYS A 78 1.01 7.68 -18.30
CA LYS A 78 2.24 7.36 -17.58
C LYS A 78 3.52 7.86 -18.24
N LYS A 79 3.51 7.94 -19.58
CA LYS A 79 4.65 8.45 -20.38
C LYS A 79 4.81 9.97 -20.25
N ASP A 80 3.74 10.70 -19.92
CA ASP A 80 3.72 12.16 -19.90
C ASP A 80 3.92 12.71 -18.47
N ARG A 81 4.03 11.84 -17.46
CA ARG A 81 4.28 12.26 -16.06
C ARG A 81 5.63 12.95 -15.87
N CYS A 82 6.58 12.68 -16.76
CA CYS A 82 7.89 13.32 -16.78
C CYS A 82 7.87 14.68 -17.49
N ASP A 83 6.77 15.07 -18.15
CA ASP A 83 6.70 16.37 -18.78
C ASP A 83 6.62 17.46 -17.70
N VAL A 84 7.70 18.23 -17.61
CA VAL A 84 7.90 19.33 -16.67
C VAL A 84 7.68 20.69 -17.32
N SER A 85 7.38 20.72 -18.64
CA SER A 85 7.00 21.95 -19.33
C SER A 85 5.62 22.46 -18.92
N LYS A 86 4.80 21.59 -18.32
CA LYS A 86 3.44 21.89 -17.90
C LYS A 86 3.43 22.51 -16.52
N HIS A 87 2.82 23.69 -16.41
CA HIS A 87 2.53 24.29 -15.11
C HIS A 87 1.50 23.44 -14.34
N GLN A 88 1.44 23.60 -13.02
CA GLN A 88 0.48 22.90 -12.17
C GLN A 88 -0.97 23.06 -12.66
N ASP A 89 -1.33 24.25 -13.13
CA ASP A 89 -2.70 24.58 -13.54
C ASP A 89 -3.15 23.77 -14.76
N PHE A 90 -2.24 23.42 -15.66
CA PHE A 90 -2.55 22.57 -16.83
C PHE A 90 -3.25 21.26 -16.43
N TYR A 91 -2.81 20.63 -15.34
CA TYR A 91 -3.40 19.36 -14.89
C TYR A 91 -4.76 19.54 -14.23
N TRP A 92 -5.05 20.72 -13.70
CA TRP A 92 -6.32 21.05 -13.04
C TRP A 92 -7.34 21.73 -13.95
N GLU A 93 -6.88 22.32 -15.05
CA GLU A 93 -7.73 23.03 -16.02
C GLU A 93 -8.02 22.16 -17.25
N ASN A 94 -7.01 21.49 -17.79
CA ASN A 94 -7.14 20.77 -19.08
C ASN A 94 -7.34 19.27 -18.90
N LEU A 95 -6.71 18.68 -17.89
CA LEU A 95 -6.71 17.22 -17.69
C LEU A 95 -7.47 16.76 -16.44
N THR A 96 -8.11 17.68 -15.72
CA THR A 96 -8.76 17.36 -14.45
C THR A 96 -9.81 16.27 -14.61
N ARG A 97 -9.93 15.43 -13.59
CA ARG A 97 -11.05 14.51 -13.42
C ARG A 97 -12.09 15.17 -12.53
N SER A 98 -13.34 14.75 -12.70
CA SER A 98 -14.43 14.87 -11.73
C SER A 98 -14.93 13.49 -11.34
N ILE A 99 -15.77 13.41 -10.29
CA ILE A 99 -16.43 12.14 -9.94
C ILE A 99 -17.31 11.63 -11.10
N GLU A 100 -18.00 12.55 -11.77
CA GLU A 100 -18.81 12.22 -12.95
C GLU A 100 -17.93 11.72 -14.10
N ASP A 101 -16.77 12.33 -14.34
CA ASP A 101 -15.81 11.82 -15.32
C ASP A 101 -15.41 10.37 -15.00
N ILE A 102 -15.08 10.06 -13.74
CA ILE A 102 -14.67 8.70 -13.36
C ILE A 102 -15.82 7.72 -13.60
N PHE A 103 -17.06 8.10 -13.29
CA PHE A 103 -18.25 7.30 -13.57
C PHE A 103 -18.41 7.01 -15.07
N GLN A 104 -18.36 8.05 -15.91
CA GLN A 104 -18.47 7.91 -17.37
C GLN A 104 -17.30 7.10 -17.94
N CYS A 105 -16.11 7.27 -17.38
CA CYS A 105 -14.93 6.52 -17.80
C CYS A 105 -15.04 5.04 -17.45
N ALA A 106 -15.61 4.70 -16.29
CA ALA A 106 -15.84 3.33 -15.86
C ALA A 106 -16.83 2.60 -16.79
N LEU A 107 -17.92 3.28 -17.21
CA LEU A 107 -18.86 2.72 -18.19
C LEU A 107 -18.19 2.35 -19.51
N LYS A 108 -17.23 3.17 -19.95
CA LYS A 108 -16.47 2.99 -21.19
C LYS A 108 -15.18 2.16 -21.01
N ARG A 109 -14.87 1.75 -19.78
CA ARG A 109 -13.60 1.11 -19.38
C ARG A 109 -12.34 1.84 -19.90
N ASN A 110 -12.36 3.17 -19.90
CA ASN A 110 -11.26 3.99 -20.41
C ASN A 110 -10.51 4.69 -19.26
N TYR A 111 -9.36 5.31 -19.58
CA TYR A 111 -8.54 6.05 -18.63
C TYR A 111 -8.28 5.32 -17.31
N SER A 112 -8.12 3.99 -17.38
CA SER A 112 -7.88 3.11 -16.23
C SER A 112 -9.01 3.10 -15.17
N CYS A 113 -10.21 3.57 -15.50
CA CYS A 113 -11.41 3.39 -14.69
C CYS A 113 -12.05 2.04 -15.03
N GLU A 114 -12.32 1.22 -14.02
CA GLU A 114 -12.86 -0.14 -14.17
C GLU A 114 -14.24 -0.27 -13.54
N TYR A 115 -14.42 0.38 -12.40
CA TYR A 115 -15.67 0.38 -11.64
C TYR A 115 -16.09 1.81 -11.30
N LYS A 116 -17.36 1.96 -10.90
CA LYS A 116 -17.87 3.23 -10.38
C LYS A 116 -17.20 3.53 -9.04
N PRO A 117 -16.98 4.81 -8.68
CA PRO A 117 -16.52 5.16 -7.34
C PRO A 117 -17.47 4.60 -6.26
N LEU A 118 -16.92 4.09 -5.18
CA LEU A 118 -17.68 3.64 -4.01
C LEU A 118 -18.22 4.84 -3.20
N LEU A 119 -17.45 5.94 -3.21
CA LEU A 119 -17.79 7.19 -2.55
C LEU A 119 -17.80 8.36 -3.53
N ASN A 120 -18.83 9.19 -3.47
CA ASN A 120 -19.04 10.35 -4.35
C ASN A 120 -18.39 11.63 -3.79
N ILE A 121 -17.30 11.49 -3.04
CA ILE A 121 -16.60 12.62 -2.42
C ILE A 121 -15.89 13.43 -3.53
N PRO A 122 -16.03 14.77 -3.57
CA PRO A 122 -15.33 15.59 -4.55
C PRO A 122 -13.83 15.31 -4.56
N LEU A 123 -13.21 15.20 -5.75
CA LEU A 123 -11.80 14.80 -5.86
C LEU A 123 -10.83 15.76 -5.16
N CYS A 124 -11.21 17.02 -4.98
CA CYS A 124 -10.45 17.99 -4.19
C CYS A 124 -10.48 17.71 -2.67
N ASN A 125 -11.33 16.80 -2.21
CA ASN A 125 -11.43 16.28 -0.84
C ASN A 125 -10.97 14.82 -0.74
N VAL A 126 -10.47 14.24 -1.83
CA VAL A 126 -9.75 12.96 -1.85
C VAL A 126 -8.27 13.26 -1.74
N VAL A 127 -7.69 13.05 -0.55
CA VAL A 127 -6.36 13.52 -0.19
C VAL A 127 -5.41 12.33 0.05
N LEU A 128 -4.23 12.41 -0.56
CA LEU A 128 -3.16 11.44 -0.31
C LEU A 128 -2.67 11.51 1.13
N ASP A 129 -2.43 10.34 1.71
CA ASP A 129 -1.71 10.27 2.96
C ASP A 129 -0.25 10.76 2.82
N GLU A 130 0.08 11.79 3.59
CA GLU A 130 1.43 12.35 3.73
C GLU A 130 2.46 11.28 4.13
N LEU A 131 2.09 10.35 5.01
CA LEU A 131 3.00 9.28 5.45
C LEU A 131 3.37 8.42 4.25
N HIS A 132 2.39 7.86 3.54
CA HIS A 132 2.64 7.03 2.36
C HIS A 132 3.38 7.78 1.25
N LEU A 133 3.09 9.07 1.05
CA LEU A 133 3.84 9.91 0.12
C LEU A 133 5.33 9.94 0.48
N MET A 134 5.64 10.26 1.73
CA MET A 134 7.00 10.30 2.26
C MET A 134 7.69 8.93 2.16
N LEU A 135 6.99 7.84 2.51
CA LEU A 135 7.54 6.48 2.44
C LEU A 135 7.98 6.13 1.00
N ARG A 136 7.07 6.30 0.03
CA ARG A 136 7.30 5.91 -1.37
C ARG A 136 8.39 6.75 -2.04
N VAL A 137 8.39 8.05 -1.75
CA VAL A 137 9.36 8.99 -2.30
C VAL A 137 10.76 8.71 -1.77
N THR A 138 10.88 8.47 -0.46
CA THR A 138 12.16 8.12 0.17
C THR A 138 12.68 6.76 -0.31
N ASP A 139 11.81 5.77 -0.52
CA ASP A 139 12.20 4.47 -1.09
C ASP A 139 12.85 4.62 -2.48
N LYS A 140 12.27 5.48 -3.33
CA LYS A 140 12.82 5.74 -4.66
C LYS A 140 14.18 6.43 -4.59
N LEU A 141 14.32 7.46 -3.75
CA LEU A 141 15.61 8.12 -3.56
C LEU A 141 16.68 7.15 -3.06
N THR A 142 16.36 6.39 -2.02
CA THR A 142 17.29 5.44 -1.40
C THR A 142 17.70 4.36 -2.39
N LYS A 143 16.73 3.80 -3.13
CA LYS A 143 17.01 2.82 -4.19
C LYS A 143 17.93 3.39 -5.27
N ASN A 144 17.68 4.63 -5.69
CA ASN A 144 18.51 5.28 -6.71
C ASN A 144 19.95 5.54 -6.21
N LEU A 145 20.13 5.88 -4.93
CA LEU A 145 21.48 6.00 -4.34
C LEU A 145 22.21 4.66 -4.33
N VAL A 146 21.53 3.58 -3.91
CA VAL A 146 22.12 2.23 -3.89
C VAL A 146 22.51 1.77 -5.30
N ILE A 147 21.62 1.94 -6.28
CA ILE A 147 21.91 1.62 -7.68
C ILE A 147 23.11 2.42 -8.18
N ASN A 148 23.19 3.71 -7.87
CA ASN A 148 24.30 4.57 -8.29
C ASN A 148 25.64 4.11 -7.69
N ALA A 149 25.67 3.81 -6.39
CA ALA A 149 26.87 3.34 -5.71
C ALA A 149 27.40 2.02 -6.32
N ILE A 150 26.49 1.07 -6.58
CA ILE A 150 26.83 -0.22 -7.21
C ILE A 150 27.32 -0.02 -8.64
N GLU A 151 26.68 0.84 -9.42
CA GLU A 151 27.09 1.11 -10.80
C GLU A 151 28.46 1.79 -10.86
N ASN A 152 28.77 2.68 -9.93
CA ASN A 152 30.11 3.25 -9.80
C ASN A 152 31.16 2.19 -9.44
N ASP A 153 30.86 1.32 -8.47
CA ASP A 153 31.75 0.19 -8.15
C ASP A 153 31.94 -0.73 -9.35
N ARG A 154 30.89 -1.01 -10.14
CA ARG A 154 31.01 -1.77 -11.39
C ARG A 154 31.95 -1.10 -12.38
N ARG A 155 31.79 0.21 -12.61
CA ARG A 155 32.64 0.99 -13.53
C ARG A 155 34.09 0.99 -13.07
N GLU A 156 34.35 1.20 -11.79
CA GLU A 156 35.70 1.18 -11.22
C GLU A 156 36.35 -0.21 -11.24
N ASN A 157 35.54 -1.27 -11.31
CA ASN A 157 36.00 -2.66 -11.31
C ASN A 157 36.11 -3.27 -12.72
N LEU A 158 35.66 -2.57 -13.79
CA LEU A 158 35.65 -3.08 -15.18
C LEU A 158 37.00 -3.64 -15.63
N ASN A 159 38.09 -2.94 -15.32
CA ASN A 159 39.44 -3.28 -15.76
C ASN A 159 40.28 -3.97 -14.66
N LYS A 160 39.65 -4.36 -13.55
CA LYS A 160 40.33 -4.99 -12.40
C LYS A 160 40.11 -6.49 -12.39
N ARG A 161 41.16 -7.24 -12.02
CA ARG A 161 41.06 -8.68 -11.75
C ARG A 161 40.10 -8.91 -10.59
N PRO A 162 39.37 -10.04 -10.53
CA PRO A 162 38.39 -10.30 -9.47
C PRO A 162 38.91 -10.10 -8.05
N MET A 163 40.18 -10.44 -7.79
CA MET A 163 40.84 -10.29 -6.49
C MET A 163 41.09 -8.82 -6.08
N ASP A 164 41.18 -7.92 -7.06
CA ASP A 164 41.43 -6.48 -6.85
C ASP A 164 40.14 -5.64 -6.87
N ARG A 165 38.99 -6.28 -7.05
CA ARG A 165 37.69 -5.61 -7.08
C ARG A 165 37.27 -5.23 -5.66
N SER A 166 36.68 -4.05 -5.53
CA SER A 166 36.22 -3.52 -4.24
C SER A 166 34.88 -2.81 -4.39
N ASN A 167 34.05 -2.84 -3.34
CA ASN A 167 32.75 -2.16 -3.30
C ASN A 167 32.83 -0.86 -2.48
N LYS A 168 33.83 -0.02 -2.79
CA LYS A 168 34.16 1.17 -1.98
C LYS A 168 33.01 2.17 -1.93
N ASN A 169 32.35 2.40 -3.06
CA ASN A 169 31.26 3.35 -3.15
C ASN A 169 30.03 2.86 -2.36
N LEU A 170 29.68 1.58 -2.51
CA LEU A 170 28.59 0.97 -1.75
C LEU A 170 28.90 0.96 -0.24
N ASP A 171 30.11 0.59 0.16
CA ASP A 171 30.53 0.60 1.56
C ASP A 171 30.50 2.01 2.17
N ALA A 172 30.94 3.02 1.41
CA ALA A 172 30.87 4.42 1.83
C ALA A 172 29.41 4.89 2.00
N LEU A 173 28.53 4.53 1.06
CA LEU A 173 27.09 4.82 1.17
C LEU A 173 26.47 4.15 2.40
N ILE A 174 26.75 2.87 2.64
CA ILE A 174 26.25 2.13 3.81
C ILE A 174 26.74 2.78 5.10
N LYS A 175 28.04 3.11 5.21
CA LYS A 175 28.60 3.79 6.38
C LYS A 175 27.94 5.14 6.63
N CYS A 176 27.65 5.89 5.57
CA CYS A 176 26.99 7.19 5.68
C CYS A 176 25.55 7.08 6.16
N ILE A 177 24.77 6.18 5.58
CA ILE A 177 23.39 5.92 6.02
C ILE A 177 23.40 5.47 7.48
N ARG A 178 24.31 4.57 7.86
CA ARG A 178 24.46 4.14 9.27
C ARG A 178 24.86 5.27 10.21
N SER A 179 25.68 6.22 9.76
CA SER A 179 26.04 7.41 10.55
C SER A 179 24.83 8.30 10.88
N CYS A 180 23.70 8.13 10.18
CA CYS A 180 22.44 8.80 10.51
C CYS A 180 21.69 8.15 11.68
N GLY A 181 22.21 7.08 12.28
CA GLY A 181 21.59 6.35 13.38
C GLY A 181 20.63 5.25 12.93
N ILE A 182 20.81 4.72 11.72
CA ILE A 182 19.88 3.76 11.09
C ILE A 182 20.63 2.48 10.73
N SER A 183 20.05 1.33 11.06
CA SER A 183 20.58 0.05 10.59
C SER A 183 20.29 -0.10 9.10
N PHE A 184 21.34 -0.26 8.28
CA PHE A 184 21.20 -0.37 6.84
C PHE A 184 22.23 -1.33 6.24
N ASN A 185 21.75 -2.22 5.40
CA ASN A 185 22.49 -3.22 4.65
C ASN A 185 21.93 -3.34 3.24
N VAL A 186 22.77 -3.74 2.29
CA VAL A 186 22.42 -4.01 0.90
C VAL A 186 22.88 -5.42 0.55
N TRP A 187 22.05 -6.20 -0.13
CA TRP A 187 22.37 -7.55 -0.59
C TRP A 187 21.80 -7.81 -1.98
N GLU A 188 22.36 -8.79 -2.68
CA GLU A 188 21.87 -9.22 -3.99
C GLU A 188 20.71 -10.21 -3.82
N LYS A 189 19.67 -10.09 -4.66
CA LYS A 189 18.58 -11.06 -4.72
C LYS A 189 19.03 -12.28 -5.51
N ALA A 190 18.98 -13.45 -4.87
CA ALA A 190 19.04 -14.72 -5.56
C ALA A 190 17.63 -15.05 -6.09
N GLU A 191 17.38 -14.84 -7.39
CA GLU A 191 16.23 -15.44 -8.07
C GLU A 191 16.73 -16.51 -9.03
N GLU A 192 16.04 -17.67 -9.06
CA GLU A 192 16.48 -18.89 -9.75
C GLU A 192 16.63 -18.72 -11.29
N ASP A 193 16.07 -17.66 -11.88
CA ASP A 193 16.01 -17.46 -13.35
C ASP A 193 16.66 -16.17 -13.87
N CYS A 194 17.32 -15.36 -13.03
CA CYS A 194 17.95 -14.12 -13.48
C CYS A 194 19.47 -14.11 -13.25
N ARG A 195 20.22 -13.79 -14.32
CA ARG A 195 21.63 -13.41 -14.25
C ARG A 195 21.76 -12.29 -13.20
N GLY A 196 22.68 -12.45 -12.24
CA GLY A 196 22.87 -11.52 -11.12
C GLY A 196 22.82 -10.04 -11.49
N GLY A 197 22.40 -9.20 -10.54
CA GLY A 197 22.34 -7.75 -10.70
C GLY A 197 21.12 -7.04 -10.15
N LEU A 198 20.21 -7.73 -9.44
CA LEU A 198 19.09 -7.14 -8.73
C LEU A 198 19.40 -7.06 -7.23
N TYR A 199 19.39 -5.86 -6.65
CA TYR A 199 19.74 -5.66 -5.24
C TYR A 199 18.51 -5.28 -4.41
N ASP A 200 18.52 -5.73 -3.16
CA ASP A 200 17.59 -5.30 -2.11
C ASP A 200 18.36 -4.69 -0.94
N PHE A 201 17.64 -4.00 -0.07
CA PHE A 201 18.23 -3.33 1.08
C PHE A 201 17.31 -3.38 2.30
N THR A 202 17.86 -3.05 3.47
CA THR A 202 17.12 -3.08 4.74
C THR A 202 15.82 -2.29 4.63
N SER A 203 14.69 -2.95 4.93
CA SER A 203 13.39 -2.28 4.95
C SER A 203 13.39 -1.19 6.03
N LEU A 204 13.23 0.06 5.61
CA LEU A 204 13.25 1.22 6.49
C LEU A 204 11.85 1.55 6.98
N MET A 205 11.69 1.76 8.29
CA MET A 205 10.43 2.16 8.90
C MET A 205 10.17 3.66 8.70
N GLY A 206 8.94 4.13 9.01
CA GLY A 206 8.57 5.53 8.84
C GLY A 206 9.44 6.51 9.65
N SER A 207 9.87 6.11 10.86
CA SER A 207 10.83 6.86 11.68
C SER A 207 12.20 6.97 11.01
N ASP A 208 12.70 5.88 10.45
CA ASP A 208 14.02 5.82 9.81
C ASP A 208 14.03 6.71 8.58
N LYS A 209 12.98 6.65 7.75
CA LYS A 209 12.87 7.49 6.55
C LYS A 209 12.79 8.98 6.89
N ARG A 210 12.07 9.36 7.94
CA ARG A 210 12.06 10.76 8.44
C ARG A 210 13.45 11.22 8.86
N LEU A 211 14.17 10.37 9.58
CA LEU A 211 15.52 10.66 10.01
C LEU A 211 16.47 10.80 8.81
N LEU A 212 16.38 9.90 7.82
CA LEU A 212 17.15 10.01 6.57
C LEU A 212 16.89 11.30 5.83
N LEU A 213 15.62 11.65 5.59
CA LEU A 213 15.26 12.89 4.89
C LEU A 213 15.83 14.12 5.61
N LYS A 214 15.91 14.09 6.94
CA LYS A 214 16.45 15.19 7.74
C LYS A 214 17.98 15.26 7.73
N THR A 215 18.68 14.12 7.85
CA THR A 215 20.13 14.11 8.18
C THR A 215 21.03 13.63 7.06
N LEU A 216 20.50 12.86 6.10
CA LEU A 216 21.31 12.31 5.01
C LEU A 216 21.79 13.38 4.01
N PRO A 217 21.00 14.39 3.61
CA PRO A 217 21.41 15.30 2.53
C PRO A 217 22.71 16.04 2.78
N SER A 218 22.94 16.50 4.02
CA SER A 218 24.19 17.17 4.41
C SER A 218 25.42 16.26 4.38
N LYS A 219 25.22 14.94 4.39
CA LYS A 219 26.28 13.92 4.37
C LYS A 219 26.49 13.28 3.00
N LEU A 220 25.60 13.50 2.03
CA LEU A 220 25.72 12.93 0.68
C LEU A 220 26.79 13.64 -0.16
N ALA A 221 27.05 14.93 0.11
CA ALA A 221 28.01 15.74 -0.64
C ALA A 221 29.44 15.15 -0.61
N THR A 222 29.80 14.42 0.45
CA THR A 222 31.16 13.87 0.65
C THR A 222 31.39 12.51 0.01
N ILE A 223 30.35 11.85 -0.50
CA ILE A 223 30.42 10.44 -0.97
C ILE A 223 30.03 10.31 -2.44
N LEU A 224 29.27 11.29 -2.96
CA LEU A 224 28.86 11.30 -4.36
C LEU A 224 29.92 12.01 -5.22
N PRO A 225 30.10 11.61 -6.49
CA PRO A 225 31.03 12.27 -7.40
C PRO A 225 30.73 13.77 -7.55
N ASP A 226 31.78 14.60 -7.57
CA ASP A 226 31.68 16.07 -7.54
C ASP A 226 30.83 16.67 -8.67
N ASN A 227 30.78 16.02 -9.83
CA ASN A 227 30.01 16.49 -10.98
C ASN A 227 28.48 16.33 -10.82
N THR A 228 28.01 15.54 -9.85
CA THR A 228 26.58 15.21 -9.65
C THR A 228 26.11 15.35 -8.20
N SER A 229 27.03 15.43 -7.23
CA SER A 229 26.74 15.52 -5.80
C SER A 229 25.82 16.70 -5.45
N GLY A 230 26.10 17.91 -5.94
CA GLY A 230 25.28 19.10 -5.70
C GLY A 230 23.84 18.96 -6.19
N THR A 231 23.65 18.32 -7.34
CA THR A 231 22.33 18.01 -7.93
C THR A 231 21.59 16.98 -7.09
N ILE A 232 22.27 15.93 -6.62
CA ILE A 232 21.66 14.90 -5.77
C ILE A 232 21.31 15.43 -4.38
N VAL A 233 22.13 16.29 -3.78
CA VAL A 233 21.80 16.92 -2.48
C VAL A 233 20.56 17.81 -2.62
N ARG A 234 20.48 18.60 -3.70
CA ARG A 234 19.29 19.42 -4.01
C ARG A 234 18.03 18.57 -4.27
N LEU A 235 18.17 17.34 -4.79
CA LEU A 235 17.04 16.41 -4.98
C LEU A 235 16.35 16.08 -3.67
N TRP A 236 17.14 15.94 -2.61
CA TRP A 236 16.61 15.61 -1.29
C TRP A 236 16.01 16.83 -0.55
N GLN A 237 16.20 18.05 -1.06
CA GLN A 237 15.81 19.29 -0.36
C GLN A 237 14.56 19.99 -0.96
N ALA A 238 14.10 19.62 -2.17
CA ALA A 238 12.87 20.07 -2.88
C ALA A 238 12.74 21.61 -3.11
N VAL A 239 12.46 22.12 -4.32
CA VAL A 239 11.11 22.37 -4.89
C VAL A 239 11.02 21.97 -6.38
N ASN A 240 12.15 21.64 -7.02
CA ASN A 240 12.22 21.26 -8.44
C ASN A 240 12.53 19.78 -8.64
N TRP A 241 11.98 18.91 -7.79
CA TRP A 241 12.35 17.50 -7.73
C TRP A 241 12.32 16.82 -9.09
N VAL A 242 11.22 16.93 -9.86
CA VAL A 242 11.07 16.20 -11.12
C VAL A 242 12.07 16.72 -12.16
N ASN A 243 12.23 18.05 -12.27
CA ASN A 243 13.26 18.66 -13.13
C ASN A 243 14.65 18.14 -12.81
N LEU A 244 14.97 18.10 -11.52
CA LEU A 244 16.27 17.69 -11.04
C LEU A 244 16.48 16.18 -11.20
N PHE A 245 15.41 15.38 -11.04
CA PHE A 245 15.44 13.93 -11.20
C PHE A 245 15.70 13.60 -12.66
N LEU A 246 15.01 14.27 -13.58
CA LEU A 246 15.18 14.11 -15.01
C LEU A 246 16.53 14.67 -15.51
N SER A 247 17.12 15.66 -14.83
CA SER A 247 18.47 16.15 -15.15
C SER A 247 19.58 15.11 -14.97
N MET A 248 19.28 14.04 -14.21
CA MET A 248 20.15 12.89 -13.99
C MET A 248 19.92 11.76 -15.01
N ASN A 249 18.88 11.86 -15.85
CA ASN A 249 18.63 10.92 -16.92
C ASN A 249 19.82 10.89 -17.90
N GLY A 250 20.24 9.69 -18.31
CA GLY A 250 21.44 9.48 -19.13
C GLY A 250 22.77 9.65 -18.39
N LYS A 251 22.81 10.27 -17.21
CA LYS A 251 24.01 10.38 -16.36
C LYS A 251 24.09 9.24 -15.35
N ASN A 252 22.96 8.88 -14.74
CA ASN A 252 22.87 7.83 -13.73
C ASN A 252 21.66 6.91 -13.99
N LEU A 253 21.85 5.62 -13.76
CA LEU A 253 20.80 4.61 -13.93
C LEU A 253 19.72 4.77 -12.84
N GLY A 254 18.45 4.53 -13.19
CA GLY A 254 17.31 4.66 -12.28
C GLY A 254 16.64 6.04 -12.26
N TYR A 255 17.10 6.96 -13.12
CA TYR A 255 16.54 8.30 -13.29
C TYR A 255 15.78 8.47 -14.62
N GLU A 256 15.39 7.35 -15.24
CA GLU A 256 14.68 7.38 -16.52
C GLU A 256 13.27 8.00 -16.36
N PRO A 257 12.72 8.67 -17.40
CA PRO A 257 11.37 9.24 -17.35
C PRO A 257 10.28 8.25 -16.93
N ALA A 258 10.42 6.98 -17.33
CA ALA A 258 9.50 5.90 -16.96
C ALA A 258 9.46 5.59 -15.45
N ARG A 259 10.41 6.11 -14.66
CA ARG A 259 10.49 5.92 -13.21
C ARG A 259 9.62 6.92 -12.43
N ILE A 260 9.06 7.94 -13.09
CA ILE A 260 8.15 8.89 -12.45
C ILE A 260 6.83 8.18 -12.09
N THR A 261 6.67 7.96 -10.79
CA THR A 261 5.49 7.27 -10.23
C THR A 261 4.28 8.21 -10.13
N PRO A 262 3.05 7.68 -10.00
CA PRO A 262 1.88 8.51 -9.72
C PRO A 262 2.02 9.34 -8.43
N TYR A 263 2.69 8.79 -7.40
CA TYR A 263 3.00 9.52 -6.17
C TYR A 263 3.87 10.74 -6.43
N MET A 264 4.91 10.60 -7.24
CA MET A 264 5.79 11.71 -7.62
C MET A 264 5.04 12.78 -8.41
N HIS A 265 4.23 12.36 -9.39
CA HIS A 265 3.37 13.27 -10.14
C HIS A 265 2.40 14.03 -9.22
N ALA A 266 1.72 13.33 -8.31
CA ALA A 266 0.79 13.94 -7.37
C ALA A 266 1.47 14.88 -6.38
N MET A 267 2.68 14.54 -5.91
CA MET A 267 3.49 15.40 -5.05
C MET A 267 3.77 16.76 -5.68
N VAL A 268 4.03 16.79 -6.99
CA VAL A 268 4.42 18.02 -7.70
C VAL A 268 3.20 18.81 -8.16
N TYR A 269 2.18 18.14 -8.72
CA TYR A 269 1.10 18.83 -9.42
C TYR A 269 -0.23 18.87 -8.66
N HIS A 270 -0.41 18.07 -7.60
CA HIS A 270 -1.67 18.01 -6.84
C HIS A 270 -1.51 18.42 -5.38
N VAL A 271 -0.45 17.99 -4.70
CA VAL A 271 -0.19 18.31 -3.29
C VAL A 271 -0.10 19.82 -3.02
N PRO A 272 0.56 20.67 -3.84
CA PRO A 272 0.59 22.11 -3.56
C PRO A 272 -0.81 22.73 -3.54
N ARG A 273 -1.70 22.27 -4.43
CA ARG A 273 -3.12 22.70 -4.44
C ARG A 273 -3.84 22.24 -3.17
N PHE A 274 -3.57 21.03 -2.68
CA PHE A 274 -4.14 20.56 -1.40
C PHE A 274 -3.59 21.34 -0.21
N MET A 275 -2.30 21.68 -0.21
CA MET A 275 -1.72 22.53 0.83
C MET A 275 -2.40 23.90 0.89
N GLN A 276 -2.66 24.52 -0.27
CA GLN A 276 -3.37 25.79 -0.36
C GLN A 276 -4.85 25.66 0.05
N LYS A 277 -5.56 24.68 -0.52
CA LYS A 277 -7.00 24.49 -0.27
C LYS A 277 -7.31 24.15 1.18
N HIS A 278 -6.47 23.32 1.80
CA HIS A 278 -6.75 22.73 3.11
C HIS A 278 -5.90 23.32 4.24
N GLU A 279 -5.11 24.36 3.98
CA GLU A 279 -4.16 24.93 4.95
C GLU A 279 -3.20 23.87 5.50
N GLY A 280 -2.73 23.02 4.60
CA GLY A 280 -1.89 21.86 4.90
C GLY A 280 -2.62 20.52 4.82
N ILE A 281 -1.85 19.46 4.59
CA ILE A 281 -2.37 18.09 4.46
C ILE A 281 -2.12 17.22 5.70
N LYS A 282 -1.40 17.73 6.69
CA LYS A 282 -1.02 16.99 7.90
C LYS A 282 -2.22 16.46 8.68
N LYS A 283 -3.35 17.18 8.64
CA LYS A 283 -4.62 16.76 9.25
C LYS A 283 -5.23 15.50 8.62
N PHE A 284 -4.79 15.12 7.41
CA PHE A 284 -5.21 13.91 6.71
C PHE A 284 -4.20 12.76 6.84
N THR A 285 -3.25 12.83 7.79
CA THR A 285 -2.25 11.78 7.97
C THR A 285 -2.86 10.45 8.40
N GLY A 286 -2.41 9.36 7.77
CA GLY A 286 -2.81 7.98 8.06
C GLY A 286 -2.15 7.37 9.31
N GLN A 287 -1.24 8.09 9.99
CA GLN A 287 -0.48 7.55 11.14
C GLN A 287 -1.37 6.93 12.23
N GLY A 288 -2.48 7.59 12.56
CA GLY A 288 -3.38 7.07 13.58
C GLY A 288 -4.19 5.85 13.10
N VAL A 289 -4.38 5.68 11.79
CA VAL A 289 -5.02 4.50 11.20
C VAL A 289 -4.05 3.33 11.21
N GLU A 290 -2.78 3.55 10.86
CA GLU A 290 -1.73 2.51 10.94
C GLU A 290 -1.56 1.98 12.37
N LYS A 291 -1.54 2.87 13.36
CA LYS A 291 -1.50 2.46 14.77
C LYS A 291 -2.71 1.62 15.16
N LEU A 292 -3.91 1.99 14.70
CA LEU A 292 -5.12 1.20 14.93
C LEU A 292 -5.03 -0.17 14.23
N ASN A 293 -4.48 -0.25 13.03
CA ASN A 293 -4.27 -1.51 12.32
C ASN A 293 -3.32 -2.44 13.10
N ASP A 294 -2.22 -1.91 13.65
CA ASP A 294 -1.31 -2.65 14.52
C ASP A 294 -2.00 -3.18 15.78
N ASP A 295 -2.84 -2.35 16.41
CA ASP A 295 -3.60 -2.75 17.59
C ASP A 295 -4.67 -3.79 17.25
N CYS A 296 -5.40 -3.63 16.14
CA CYS A 296 -6.33 -4.61 15.59
C CYS A 296 -5.64 -5.95 15.35
N ARG A 297 -4.45 -5.93 14.73
CA ARG A 297 -3.64 -7.13 14.49
C ARG A 297 -3.21 -7.80 15.79
N ARG A 298 -2.75 -7.02 16.76
CA ARG A 298 -2.36 -7.51 18.09
C ARG A 298 -3.54 -8.19 18.80
N VAL A 299 -4.72 -7.55 18.78
CA VAL A 299 -5.94 -8.12 19.35
C VAL A 299 -6.33 -9.39 18.63
N HIS A 300 -6.32 -9.39 17.29
CA HIS A 300 -6.62 -10.58 16.49
C HIS A 300 -5.68 -11.76 16.82
N LEU A 301 -4.38 -11.51 16.97
CA LEU A 301 -3.39 -12.56 17.23
C LEU A 301 -3.38 -13.06 18.69
N GLN A 302 -3.56 -12.16 19.66
CA GLN A 302 -3.30 -12.46 21.07
C GLN A 302 -4.56 -12.53 21.94
N ARG A 303 -5.66 -11.92 21.51
CA ARG A 303 -6.85 -11.67 22.34
C ARG A 303 -8.17 -12.13 21.70
N SER A 304 -8.15 -12.56 20.45
CA SER A 304 -9.30 -13.16 19.75
C SER A 304 -9.20 -14.68 19.80
N ASN A 305 -10.37 -15.33 19.87
CA ASN A 305 -10.47 -16.79 19.75
C ASN A 305 -10.60 -17.23 18.28
N LYS A 306 -10.54 -16.28 17.33
CA LYS A 306 -10.68 -16.46 15.87
C LYS A 306 -12.05 -16.99 15.40
N TRP A 307 -13.03 -17.16 16.29
CA TRP A 307 -14.39 -17.58 15.92
C TRP A 307 -15.15 -16.48 15.17
N ASP A 308 -15.07 -15.25 15.68
CA ASP A 308 -15.61 -14.03 15.07
C ASP A 308 -14.59 -12.90 15.31
N ALA A 309 -13.47 -12.99 14.58
CA ALA A 309 -12.33 -12.11 14.77
C ALA A 309 -12.66 -10.61 14.60
N PRO A 310 -13.43 -10.18 13.57
CA PRO A 310 -13.82 -8.79 13.43
C PRO A 310 -14.61 -8.28 14.65
N LYS A 311 -15.57 -9.07 15.14
CA LYS A 311 -16.34 -8.74 16.34
C LYS A 311 -15.44 -8.65 17.58
N ASP A 312 -14.55 -9.61 17.78
CA ASP A 312 -13.62 -9.62 18.90
C ASP A 312 -12.77 -8.35 18.93
N VAL A 313 -12.26 -7.91 17.76
CA VAL A 313 -11.44 -6.70 17.66
C VAL A 313 -12.24 -5.46 18.05
N LEU A 314 -13.46 -5.31 17.54
CA LEU A 314 -14.34 -4.19 17.90
C LEU A 314 -14.68 -4.17 19.40
N LEU A 315 -15.06 -5.32 19.97
CA LEU A 315 -15.43 -5.43 21.38
C LEU A 315 -14.25 -5.17 22.32
N VAL A 316 -13.07 -5.70 22.00
CA VAL A 316 -11.86 -5.45 22.80
C VAL A 316 -11.45 -3.99 22.68
N GLY A 317 -11.49 -3.41 21.48
CA GLY A 317 -11.23 -1.99 21.26
C GLY A 317 -12.14 -1.10 22.12
N LYS A 318 -13.46 -1.33 22.07
CA LYS A 318 -14.42 -0.55 22.87
C LYS A 318 -14.26 -0.75 24.36
N ARG A 319 -13.88 -1.97 24.81
CA ARG A 319 -13.60 -2.24 26.22
C ARG A 319 -12.37 -1.48 26.70
N VAL A 320 -11.31 -1.41 25.90
CA VAL A 320 -10.11 -0.63 26.25
C VAL A 320 -10.44 0.86 26.33
N GLU A 321 -11.24 1.37 25.39
CA GLU A 321 -11.72 2.76 25.44
C GLU A 321 -12.53 3.05 26.71
N HIS A 322 -13.48 2.18 27.06
CA HIS A 322 -14.32 2.38 28.26
C HIS A 322 -13.54 2.26 29.58
N LEU A 323 -12.43 1.54 29.58
CA LEU A 323 -11.57 1.33 30.75
C LEU A 323 -10.31 2.20 30.72
N SER A 324 -10.26 3.25 29.89
CA SER A 324 -9.08 4.11 29.74
C SER A 324 -8.62 4.72 31.05
N ASP A 325 -9.56 4.98 31.95
CA ASP A 325 -9.33 5.69 33.21
C ASP A 325 -9.11 4.72 34.39
N CYS A 326 -9.06 3.42 34.12
CA CYS A 326 -8.98 2.36 35.12
C CYS A 326 -7.65 1.60 35.02
N GLU A 327 -6.99 1.38 36.16
CA GLU A 327 -5.79 0.54 36.21
C GLU A 327 -6.16 -0.94 36.40
N ARG A 328 -5.52 -1.82 35.62
CA ARG A 328 -5.83 -3.26 35.67
C ARG A 328 -5.09 -3.94 36.82
N LEU A 329 -5.83 -4.39 37.83
CA LEU A 329 -5.31 -5.32 38.83
C LEU A 329 -5.25 -6.75 38.26
N THR A 330 -4.09 -7.39 38.38
CA THR A 330 -3.87 -8.78 37.99
C THR A 330 -4.53 -9.70 39.01
N ARG A 331 -5.57 -10.43 38.59
CA ARG A 331 -6.22 -11.44 39.43
C ARG A 331 -5.52 -12.78 39.24
N PRO A 332 -5.03 -13.44 40.31
CA PRO A 332 -4.57 -14.83 40.21
C PRO A 332 -5.76 -15.71 39.84
N TYR A 333 -5.65 -16.42 38.72
CA TYR A 333 -6.69 -17.31 38.22
C TYR A 333 -6.20 -18.75 38.18
N GLN A 334 -6.81 -19.62 38.99
CA GLN A 334 -6.62 -21.07 38.92
C GLN A 334 -7.76 -21.69 38.10
N LYS A 335 -7.41 -22.44 37.06
CA LYS A 335 -8.38 -23.25 36.29
C LYS A 335 -8.87 -24.41 37.18
N ARG A 336 -10.04 -24.25 37.79
CA ARG A 336 -10.62 -25.25 38.71
C ARG A 336 -11.50 -26.31 38.05
N ASN A 337 -11.97 -26.09 36.83
CA ASN A 337 -12.87 -27.01 36.11
C ASN A 337 -12.27 -27.40 34.76
N THR A 338 -11.44 -28.44 34.74
CA THR A 338 -10.71 -28.92 33.56
C THR A 338 -11.64 -29.30 32.42
N ASP A 339 -12.72 -30.03 32.69
CA ASP A 339 -13.65 -30.48 31.65
C ASP A 339 -14.31 -29.32 30.89
N TYR A 340 -14.68 -28.25 31.61
CA TYR A 340 -15.17 -27.02 30.98
C TYR A 340 -14.13 -26.41 30.03
N TRP A 341 -12.87 -26.34 30.45
CA TRP A 341 -11.80 -25.70 29.66
C TRP A 341 -11.32 -26.56 28.48
N ASP A 342 -11.45 -27.88 28.57
CA ASP A 342 -10.95 -28.80 27.56
C ASP A 342 -11.99 -29.07 26.47
N ASN A 343 -13.25 -29.25 26.86
CA ASN A 343 -14.33 -29.72 25.98
C ASN A 343 -15.51 -28.72 25.90
N THR A 344 -16.13 -28.37 27.04
CA THR A 344 -17.40 -27.62 27.05
C THR A 344 -17.27 -26.22 26.47
N ILE A 345 -16.12 -25.56 26.63
CA ILE A 345 -15.90 -24.21 26.08
C ILE A 345 -15.82 -24.19 24.56
N LYS A 346 -15.32 -25.26 23.93
CA LYS A 346 -15.25 -25.37 22.46
C LYS A 346 -16.66 -25.54 21.89
N ASP A 347 -17.45 -26.43 22.49
CA ASP A 347 -18.84 -26.69 22.10
C ASP A 347 -19.76 -25.50 22.36
N SER A 348 -19.57 -24.80 23.47
CA SER A 348 -20.32 -23.57 23.77
C SER A 348 -20.02 -22.48 22.74
N ARG A 349 -18.76 -22.35 22.30
CA ARG A 349 -18.35 -21.33 21.33
C ARG A 349 -18.84 -21.64 19.92
N SER A 350 -18.78 -22.90 19.49
CA SER A 350 -19.25 -23.31 18.16
C SER A 350 -20.76 -23.08 17.96
N LYS A 351 -21.53 -23.14 19.05
CA LYS A 351 -22.97 -22.87 19.06
C LYS A 351 -23.33 -21.38 19.10
N ARG A 352 -22.36 -20.46 19.26
CA ARG A 352 -22.66 -19.01 19.33
C ARG A 352 -22.89 -18.43 17.94
N PRO A 353 -23.98 -17.67 17.73
CA PRO A 353 -24.21 -17.00 16.47
C PRO A 353 -23.09 -15.99 16.19
N ARG A 354 -22.58 -16.02 14.96
CA ARG A 354 -21.63 -15.01 14.46
C ARG A 354 -22.40 -13.75 14.09
N VAL A 355 -21.79 -12.59 14.35
CA VAL A 355 -22.37 -11.29 14.01
C VAL A 355 -21.77 -10.77 12.70
N SER A 356 -20.51 -11.12 12.41
CA SER A 356 -19.90 -10.83 11.11
C SER A 356 -20.66 -11.52 9.97
N THR A 357 -20.98 -10.78 8.91
CA THR A 357 -21.51 -11.33 7.66
C THR A 357 -20.52 -12.34 7.09
N GLN A 358 -20.98 -13.57 6.84
CA GLN A 358 -20.17 -14.52 6.08
C GLN A 358 -20.22 -14.11 4.61
N ILE A 359 -19.07 -13.81 4.03
CA ILE A 359 -18.89 -14.04 2.60
C ILE A 359 -18.74 -15.55 2.50
N ASN A 360 -19.41 -16.18 1.54
CA ASN A 360 -19.21 -17.59 1.23
C ASN A 360 -17.70 -17.80 0.98
N GLU A 361 -16.97 -18.22 2.01
CA GLU A 361 -15.65 -18.80 1.85
C GLU A 361 -15.95 -20.10 1.07
N GLU A 362 -15.68 -20.12 -0.24
CA GLU A 362 -15.55 -21.41 -0.92
C GLU A 362 -14.55 -22.22 -0.08
N PRO A 363 -14.87 -23.48 0.27
CA PRO A 363 -14.11 -24.24 1.24
C PRO A 363 -12.65 -24.23 0.80
N GLU A 364 -11.78 -23.68 1.66
CA GLU A 364 -10.34 -23.65 1.45
C GLU A 364 -9.91 -25.08 1.18
N VAL A 365 -9.63 -25.39 -0.09
CA VAL A 365 -9.20 -26.73 -0.48
C VAL A 365 -7.85 -26.90 0.19
N ASP A 366 -7.78 -27.79 1.18
CA ASP A 366 -6.51 -28.16 1.80
C ASP A 366 -5.63 -28.84 0.74
N LEU A 367 -4.83 -28.03 0.05
CA LEU A 367 -3.92 -28.47 -1.01
C LEU A 367 -2.79 -29.33 -0.43
N GLU A 368 -2.55 -29.30 0.88
CA GLU A 368 -1.48 -30.07 1.52
C GLU A 368 -1.84 -31.54 1.70
N SER A 369 -3.12 -31.87 1.87
CA SER A 369 -3.59 -33.25 2.04
C SER A 369 -3.92 -33.98 0.72
N LEU A 370 -3.94 -33.28 -0.41
CA LEU A 370 -4.28 -33.88 -1.70
C LEU A 370 -3.13 -34.70 -2.31
N THR A 371 -3.48 -35.87 -2.86
CA THR A 371 -2.56 -36.71 -3.64
C THR A 371 -2.42 -36.21 -5.08
N ALA A 372 -1.35 -36.62 -5.77
CA ALA A 372 -1.09 -36.25 -7.16
C ALA A 372 -2.25 -36.61 -8.12
N SER A 373 -2.94 -37.73 -7.86
CA SER A 373 -4.10 -38.17 -8.66
C SER A 373 -5.32 -37.27 -8.44
N GLN A 374 -5.61 -36.91 -7.19
CA GLN A 374 -6.72 -36.01 -6.85
C GLN A 374 -6.48 -34.60 -7.40
N MET A 375 -5.24 -34.10 -7.38
CA MET A 375 -4.90 -32.81 -7.98
C MET A 375 -5.11 -32.80 -9.50
N LYS A 376 -4.72 -33.88 -10.19
CA LYS A 376 -4.96 -34.02 -11.64
C LYS A 376 -6.44 -34.11 -11.97
N GLN A 377 -7.23 -34.77 -11.13
CA GLN A 377 -8.68 -34.85 -11.30
C GLN A 377 -9.31 -33.46 -11.15
N LYS A 378 -8.93 -32.68 -10.12
CA LYS A 378 -9.38 -31.30 -9.96
C LYS A 378 -8.96 -30.39 -11.12
N LEU A 379 -7.71 -30.50 -11.60
CA LEU A 379 -7.27 -29.75 -12.78
C LEU A 379 -8.08 -30.12 -14.02
N LYS A 380 -8.45 -31.39 -14.18
CA LYS A 380 -9.30 -31.86 -15.28
C LYS A 380 -10.74 -31.32 -15.18
N GLU A 381 -11.31 -31.24 -13.98
CA GLU A 381 -12.60 -30.57 -13.72
C GLU A 381 -12.54 -29.07 -14.04
N LEU A 382 -11.36 -28.46 -13.92
CA LEU A 382 -11.08 -27.09 -14.36
C LEU A 382 -10.77 -26.96 -15.86
N GLY A 383 -10.88 -28.03 -16.64
CA GLY A 383 -10.61 -28.04 -18.08
C GLY A 383 -9.12 -28.08 -18.45
N ILE A 384 -8.23 -28.28 -17.48
CA ILE A 384 -6.77 -28.25 -17.66
C ILE A 384 -6.21 -29.67 -17.65
N LEU A 385 -5.79 -30.14 -18.82
CA LEU A 385 -5.09 -31.43 -18.96
C LEU A 385 -3.57 -31.22 -18.78
N THR A 386 -2.99 -31.83 -17.74
CA THR A 386 -1.56 -31.73 -17.46
C THR A 386 -0.85 -33.09 -17.45
N LYS A 387 0.35 -33.14 -18.03
CA LYS A 387 1.26 -34.31 -17.97
C LYS A 387 2.23 -34.25 -16.77
N LEU A 388 2.17 -33.20 -15.96
CA LEU A 388 3.07 -33.02 -14.81
C LEU A 388 2.97 -34.19 -13.82
N ARG A 389 4.11 -34.60 -13.26
CA ARG A 389 4.20 -35.71 -12.28
C ARG A 389 4.67 -35.24 -10.90
N ARG A 390 5.37 -34.11 -10.82
CA ARG A 390 5.93 -33.59 -9.57
C ARG A 390 4.83 -32.91 -8.75
N LEU A 391 4.62 -33.39 -7.51
CA LEU A 391 3.55 -32.95 -6.62
C LEU A 391 3.56 -31.43 -6.38
N GLN A 392 4.74 -30.86 -6.14
CA GLN A 392 4.91 -29.43 -5.84
C GLN A 392 4.49 -28.54 -7.03
N LYS A 393 4.85 -28.92 -8.25
CA LYS A 393 4.42 -28.22 -9.47
C LYS A 393 2.93 -28.43 -9.79
N LEU A 394 2.36 -29.58 -9.40
CA LEU A 394 0.92 -29.80 -9.49
C LEU A 394 0.15 -28.93 -8.48
N LYS A 395 0.69 -28.73 -7.27
CA LYS A 395 0.14 -27.82 -6.26
C LYS A 395 0.15 -26.38 -6.74
N GLU A 396 1.27 -25.91 -7.28
CA GLU A 396 1.40 -24.56 -7.84
C GLU A 396 0.42 -24.35 -9.00
N LEU A 397 0.39 -25.27 -9.97
CA LEU A 397 -0.52 -25.18 -11.12
C LEU A 397 -1.99 -25.19 -10.69
N LEU A 398 -2.38 -26.04 -9.73
CA LEU A 398 -3.75 -26.08 -9.21
C LEU A 398 -4.11 -24.81 -8.44
N ARG A 399 -3.18 -24.25 -7.65
CA ARG A 399 -3.36 -22.99 -6.93
C ARG A 399 -3.56 -21.80 -7.89
N GLU A 400 -2.73 -21.69 -8.93
CA GLU A 400 -2.86 -20.66 -9.96
C GLU A 400 -4.16 -20.81 -10.76
N SER A 401 -4.54 -22.04 -11.09
CA SER A 401 -5.77 -22.34 -11.84
C SER A 401 -7.03 -21.98 -11.07
N LEU A 402 -7.05 -22.22 -9.75
CA LEU A 402 -8.14 -21.82 -8.86
C LEU A 402 -8.24 -20.29 -8.77
N GLN A 403 -7.11 -19.60 -8.57
CA GLN A 403 -7.05 -18.13 -8.53
C GLN A 403 -7.48 -17.47 -9.86
N ASN A 404 -7.17 -18.10 -11.00
CA ASN A 404 -7.59 -17.59 -12.31
C ASN A 404 -9.09 -17.78 -12.57
N LYS A 405 -9.72 -18.81 -11.99
CA LYS A 405 -11.17 -19.03 -12.11
C LYS A 405 -11.97 -18.05 -11.26
N GLU A 406 -11.47 -17.71 -10.07
CA GLU A 406 -12.05 -16.66 -9.20
C GLU A 406 -12.07 -15.27 -9.86
N ASN A 407 -11.21 -15.04 -10.87
CA ASN A 407 -11.11 -13.78 -11.61
C ASN A 407 -11.91 -13.74 -12.93
N GLN A 408 -12.68 -14.80 -13.26
CA GLN A 408 -13.63 -14.75 -14.38
C GLN A 408 -15.00 -14.28 -13.88
N PRO A 409 -15.63 -13.24 -14.48
CA PRO A 409 -16.99 -12.89 -14.14
C PRO A 409 -17.91 -14.05 -14.51
N ASN A 410 -18.70 -14.54 -13.54
CA ASN A 410 -19.79 -15.46 -13.82
C ASN A 410 -20.74 -14.79 -14.82
N ASN A 411 -20.70 -15.24 -16.08
CA ASN A 411 -21.77 -15.00 -17.04
C ASN A 411 -22.97 -15.85 -16.61
N ILE A 412 -23.93 -15.21 -15.93
CA ILE A 412 -25.36 -15.51 -16.04
C ILE A 412 -26.07 -14.17 -16.19
#